data_AF-A0A848P304-F1
#
_entry.id   AF-A0A848P304-F1
#
_cell.length_a   1.000
_cell.length_b   1.000
_cell.length_c   1.000
_cell.angle_alpha   90.00
_cell.angle_beta   90.00
_cell.angle_gamma   90.00
#
_symmetry.space_group_name_H-M   'P 1'
#
loop_
_entity.id
_entity.type
_entity.pdbx_description
1 polymer ?
#
loop_
_entity_poly.entity_id
_entity_poly.type
_entity_poly.pdbx_seq_one_letter_code
_entity_poly.pdbx_strand_id
1 'polypeptide(L)'
;MSYSNNNPFVRGYDGLSVQRLLAISYDDDCPLTYLPLHPSQSNLPDSQVERRACIFSDDFVLITEDQVVPNELQAQCRSHGLARNVVYAVMAEEDGKPLHVGDTYSEEAAREVVRRLRYETGYYSRCWEISSAHLDADAHRFLAELADIATPTLFLFVAFRIPYGPAIGLKLIATPWTDENLRAVEGITAKRLMQEHRKKGMPESLMHVLHLAALADVRMLVFDADAQVLDGLPIYDD
;
A
#
# COMPACT_ATOMS: atom_id res chain seq x y z
N MET A 1 8.50 -14.67 -9.55
CA MET A 1 9.31 -13.45 -9.44
C MET A 1 8.49 -12.45 -8.67
N SER A 2 8.96 -12.06 -7.49
CA SER A 2 8.30 -11.11 -6.59
C SER A 2 8.47 -9.70 -7.15
N TYR A 3 7.44 -9.18 -7.83
CA TYR A 3 7.42 -7.84 -8.41
C TYR A 3 7.18 -6.73 -7.37
N SER A 4 7.20 -7.05 -6.08
CA SER A 4 6.78 -6.13 -5.02
C SER A 4 7.71 -4.92 -4.85
N ASN A 5 9.01 -5.08 -5.09
CA ASN A 5 9.99 -4.07 -4.65
C ASN A 5 10.40 -3.05 -5.73
N ASN A 6 9.71 -3.00 -6.87
CA ASN A 6 10.06 -2.03 -7.93
C ASN A 6 8.91 -1.71 -8.91
N ASN A 7 7.65 -1.88 -8.51
CA ASN A 7 6.52 -1.51 -9.37
C ASN A 7 6.33 0.02 -9.32
N PRO A 8 6.65 0.76 -10.40
CA PRO A 8 6.68 2.22 -10.36
C PRO A 8 5.28 2.86 -10.31
N PHE A 9 4.23 2.07 -10.49
CA PHE A 9 2.85 2.54 -10.35
C PHE A 9 2.35 2.53 -8.90
N VAL A 10 3.04 1.84 -7.98
CA VAL A 10 2.66 1.79 -6.57
C VAL A 10 2.83 3.18 -5.96
N ARG A 11 1.78 3.68 -5.32
CA ARG A 11 1.79 4.97 -4.60
C ARG A 11 1.25 4.78 -3.20
N GLY A 12 1.82 5.56 -2.29
CA GLY A 12 1.35 5.63 -0.91
C GLY A 12 1.75 4.40 -0.08
N TYR A 13 1.11 4.30 1.07
CA TYR A 13 1.36 3.26 2.05
C TYR A 13 0.33 2.14 1.90
N ASP A 14 0.79 0.88 1.87
CA ASP A 14 -0.08 -0.29 1.96
C ASP A 14 -0.24 -0.74 3.42
N GLY A 15 -1.18 -1.64 3.71
CA GLY A 15 -1.30 -2.29 5.02
C GLY A 15 -1.59 -1.34 6.20
N LEU A 16 -2.19 -0.17 5.91
CA LEU A 16 -2.37 0.89 6.91
C LEU A 16 -3.14 0.40 8.14
N SER A 17 -2.55 0.58 9.31
CA SER A 17 -3.12 0.22 10.61
C SER A 17 -2.80 1.26 11.68
N VAL A 18 -3.51 1.19 12.80
CA VAL A 18 -3.25 2.03 13.98
C VAL A 18 -2.74 1.15 15.09
N GLN A 19 -1.64 1.55 15.71
CA GLN A 19 -1.08 0.88 16.89
C GLN A 19 -1.03 1.86 18.06
N ARG A 20 -1.61 1.45 19.19
CA ARG A 20 -1.54 2.21 20.45
C ARG A 20 -0.23 1.88 21.16
N LEU A 21 0.61 2.88 21.37
CA LEU A 21 1.93 2.75 22.00
C LEU A 21 2.04 3.69 23.21
N LEU A 22 2.77 3.27 24.24
CA LEU A 22 3.15 4.10 25.36
C LEU A 22 4.56 4.62 25.16
N ALA A 23 4.74 5.93 25.31
CA ALA A 23 6.05 6.56 25.38
C ALA A 23 6.60 6.44 26.81
N ILE A 24 7.67 5.67 26.99
CA ILE A 24 8.21 5.29 28.30
C ILE A 24 9.54 6.01 28.54
N SER A 25 9.69 6.62 29.70
CA SER A 25 10.97 7.12 30.22
C SER A 25 11.42 6.25 31.39
N TYR A 26 12.67 5.81 31.42
CA TYR A 26 13.17 4.87 32.45
C TYR A 26 14.54 5.24 33.04
N ASP A 27 15.29 6.15 32.43
CA ASP A 27 16.50 6.79 32.96
C ASP A 27 16.57 8.23 32.41
N ASP A 28 17.15 9.17 33.16
CA ASP A 28 17.10 10.62 32.86
C ASP A 28 17.78 11.02 31.53
N ASP A 29 18.68 10.18 30.98
CA ASP A 29 19.42 10.43 29.74
C ASP A 29 19.08 9.45 28.59
N CYS A 30 18.10 8.56 28.79
CA CYS A 30 17.69 7.59 27.76
C CYS A 30 16.58 8.17 26.86
N PRO A 31 16.60 7.86 25.55
CA PRO A 31 15.50 8.25 24.67
C PRO A 31 14.20 7.57 25.10
N LEU A 32 13.06 8.16 24.69
CA LEU A 32 11.76 7.54 24.92
C LEU A 32 11.66 6.22 24.15
N THR A 33 11.22 5.18 24.85
CA THR A 33 10.91 3.88 24.25
C THR A 33 9.41 3.80 24.00
N TYR A 34 9.01 3.31 22.82
CA TYR A 34 7.62 3.20 22.41
C TYR A 34 7.23 1.73 22.34
N LEU A 35 6.34 1.29 23.25
CA LEU A 35 5.92 -0.11 23.31
C LEU A 35 4.40 -0.25 23.41
N PRO A 36 3.83 -1.30 22.82
CA PRO A 36 2.41 -1.58 22.97
C PRO A 36 2.10 -2.08 24.39
N LEU A 37 0.89 -1.79 24.85
CA LEU A 37 0.33 -2.42 26.05
C LEU A 37 0.21 -3.93 25.83
N HIS A 38 0.57 -4.70 26.85
CA HIS A 38 0.32 -6.14 26.84
C HIS A 38 -1.19 -6.43 26.65
N PRO A 39 -1.59 -7.47 25.89
CA PRO A 39 -3.00 -7.78 25.63
C PRO A 39 -3.90 -7.91 26.87
N SER A 40 -3.36 -8.30 28.02
CA SER A 40 -4.12 -8.36 29.28
C SER A 40 -4.59 -6.98 29.78
N GLN A 41 -3.99 -5.90 29.32
CA GLN A 41 -4.27 -4.51 29.70
C GLN A 41 -4.73 -3.65 28.50
N SER A 42 -5.06 -4.27 27.35
CA SER A 42 -5.43 -3.54 26.13
C SER A 42 -6.66 -2.64 26.29
N ASN A 43 -7.56 -3.01 27.22
CA ASN A 43 -8.82 -2.31 27.48
C ASN A 43 -8.68 -1.13 28.44
N LEU A 44 -7.48 -0.89 29.00
CA LEU A 44 -7.27 0.25 29.89
C LEU A 44 -7.39 1.56 29.09
N PRO A 45 -8.21 2.53 29.53
CA PRO A 45 -8.31 3.84 28.88
C PRO A 45 -7.01 4.65 29.05
N ASP A 46 -6.79 5.64 28.18
CA ASP A 46 -5.58 6.49 28.20
C ASP A 46 -5.33 7.13 29.57
N SER A 47 -6.39 7.59 30.25
CA SER A 47 -6.32 8.18 31.59
C SER A 47 -5.83 7.23 32.69
N GLN A 48 -5.89 5.91 32.48
CA GLN A 48 -5.42 4.91 33.42
C GLN A 48 -4.00 4.41 33.11
N VAL A 49 -3.40 4.85 32.00
CA VAL A 49 -2.05 4.46 31.61
C VAL A 49 -1.09 5.65 31.55
N GLU A 50 -1.59 6.84 31.24
CA GLU A 50 -0.78 8.05 31.21
C GLU A 50 -0.26 8.44 32.60
N ARG A 51 1.02 8.77 32.64
CA ARG A 51 1.78 9.20 33.82
C ARG A 51 1.77 8.18 34.95
N ARG A 52 1.58 6.89 34.63
CA ARG A 52 1.61 5.79 35.59
C ARG A 52 2.93 5.05 35.56
N ALA A 53 3.30 4.50 36.72
CA ALA A 53 4.44 3.60 36.82
C ALA A 53 4.19 2.32 36.02
N CYS A 54 5.21 1.88 35.30
CA CYS A 54 5.13 0.69 34.45
C CYS A 54 6.40 -0.17 34.54
N ILE A 55 6.24 -1.42 34.10
CA ILE A 55 7.32 -2.35 33.81
C ILE A 55 7.25 -2.77 32.35
N PHE A 56 8.38 -3.03 31.72
CA PHE A 56 8.42 -3.37 30.29
C PHE A 56 9.55 -4.34 29.94
N SER A 57 9.35 -5.01 28.80
CA SER A 57 10.34 -5.84 28.10
C SER A 57 10.69 -5.17 26.76
N ASP A 58 11.39 -5.88 25.87
CA ASP A 58 11.65 -5.38 24.51
C ASP A 58 10.38 -5.37 23.63
N ASP A 59 9.31 -6.06 24.04
CA ASP A 59 8.11 -6.31 23.22
C ASP A 59 6.85 -5.60 23.71
N PHE A 60 6.70 -5.40 25.02
CA PHE A 60 5.46 -4.86 25.60
C PHE A 60 5.70 -4.13 26.92
N VAL A 61 4.69 -3.37 27.34
CA VAL A 61 4.63 -2.67 28.62
C VAL A 61 3.37 -3.02 29.42
N LEU A 62 3.52 -3.04 30.75
CA LEU A 62 2.48 -3.27 31.73
C LEU A 62 2.43 -2.11 32.73
N ILE A 63 1.25 -1.56 32.97
CA ILE A 63 1.01 -0.60 34.05
C ILE A 63 0.95 -1.37 35.37
N THR A 64 1.71 -0.93 36.36
CA THR A 64 1.76 -1.56 37.69
C THR A 64 0.91 -0.81 38.72
N GLU A 65 0.68 0.48 38.50
CA GLU A 65 -0.10 1.32 39.40
C GLU A 65 -1.59 1.01 39.26
N ASP A 66 -2.27 0.76 40.38
CA ASP A 66 -3.71 0.42 40.42
C ASP A 66 -4.11 -0.84 39.60
N GLN A 67 -3.16 -1.66 39.16
CA GLN A 67 -3.38 -2.86 38.36
C GLN A 67 -2.77 -4.11 39.00
N VAL A 68 -3.47 -5.24 38.88
CA VAL A 68 -2.94 -6.54 39.30
C VAL A 68 -2.17 -7.16 38.14
N VAL A 69 -0.85 -7.22 38.26
CA VAL A 69 0.03 -7.85 37.27
C VAL A 69 0.38 -9.27 37.73
N PRO A 70 0.08 -10.32 36.94
CA PRO A 70 0.48 -11.69 37.24
C PRO A 70 2.02 -11.82 37.37
N ASN A 71 2.49 -12.59 38.35
CA ASN A 71 3.92 -12.81 38.60
C ASN A 71 4.68 -13.33 37.37
N GLU A 72 4.02 -14.17 36.55
CA GLU A 72 4.60 -14.71 35.31
C GLU A 72 4.87 -13.62 34.26
N LEU A 73 4.02 -12.61 34.17
CA LEU A 73 4.21 -11.47 33.27
C LEU A 73 5.22 -10.49 33.86
N GLN A 74 5.17 -10.25 35.17
CA GLN A 74 6.14 -9.42 35.86
C GLN A 74 7.57 -9.94 35.71
N ALA A 75 7.78 -11.27 35.76
CA ALA A 75 9.08 -11.89 35.57
C ALA A 75 9.67 -11.73 34.16
N GLN A 76 8.84 -11.42 33.16
CA GLN A 76 9.28 -11.19 31.78
C GLN A 76 9.78 -9.76 31.55
N CYS A 77 9.32 -8.80 32.38
CA CYS A 77 9.74 -7.41 32.31
C CYS A 77 11.02 -7.20 33.11
N ARG A 78 12.05 -6.62 32.49
CA ARG A 78 13.36 -6.40 33.11
C ARG A 78 13.58 -4.96 33.54
N SER A 79 12.79 -4.05 33.01
CA SER A 79 12.96 -2.61 33.16
C SER A 79 11.72 -1.99 33.79
N HIS A 80 11.95 -0.92 34.55
CA HIS A 80 10.91 -0.11 35.18
C HIS A 80 10.94 1.28 34.55
N GLY A 81 9.79 1.92 34.43
CA GLY A 81 9.72 3.26 33.87
C GLY A 81 8.43 3.98 34.23
N LEU A 82 8.28 5.14 33.60
CA LEU A 82 7.07 5.96 33.66
C LEU A 82 6.50 6.09 32.25
N ALA A 83 5.25 5.67 32.07
CA ALA A 83 4.51 5.86 30.83
C ALA A 83 4.12 7.34 30.70
N ARG A 84 4.93 8.15 30.01
CA ARG A 84 4.78 9.61 29.94
C ARG A 84 3.52 10.03 29.19
N ASN A 85 3.23 9.36 28.08
CA ASN A 85 2.12 9.67 27.20
C ASN A 85 1.67 8.45 26.40
N VAL A 86 0.44 8.48 25.89
CA VAL A 86 -0.04 7.55 24.87
C VAL A 86 0.12 8.18 23.50
N VAL A 87 0.57 7.40 22.52
CA VAL A 87 0.54 7.76 21.11
C VAL A 87 -0.20 6.71 20.31
N TYR A 88 -0.91 7.15 19.29
CA TYR A 88 -1.56 6.29 18.31
C TYR A 88 -0.75 6.39 17.02
N ALA A 89 0.17 5.44 16.85
CA ALA A 89 1.04 5.36 15.70
C ALA A 89 0.26 4.85 14.49
N VAL A 90 0.35 5.59 13.39
CA VAL A 90 -0.09 5.15 12.07
C VAL A 90 1.05 4.32 11.48
N MET A 91 0.74 3.05 11.23
CA MET A 91 1.66 2.07 10.67
C MET A 91 1.23 1.74 9.24
N ALA A 92 2.21 1.43 8.40
CA ALA A 92 2.07 0.90 7.05
C ALA A 92 2.81 -0.43 6.94
N GLU A 93 2.62 -1.11 5.82
CA GLU A 93 3.40 -2.28 5.43
C GLU A 93 4.23 -1.95 4.19
N GLU A 94 5.52 -2.27 4.25
CA GLU A 94 6.44 -2.21 3.12
C GLU A 94 7.21 -3.53 3.06
N ASP A 95 7.06 -4.29 1.96
CA ASP A 95 7.64 -5.63 1.80
C ASP A 95 7.36 -6.60 2.96
N GLY A 96 6.14 -6.59 3.50
CA GLY A 96 5.77 -7.43 4.64
C GLY A 96 6.37 -7.00 5.98
N LYS A 97 7.02 -5.83 6.03
CA LYS A 97 7.58 -5.25 7.25
C LYS A 97 6.74 -4.05 7.70
N PRO A 98 6.53 -3.89 9.01
CA PRO A 98 5.86 -2.72 9.54
C PRO A 98 6.74 -1.49 9.33
N LEU A 99 6.15 -0.43 8.78
CA LEU A 99 6.76 0.87 8.55
C LEU A 99 5.99 1.92 9.36
N HIS A 100 6.69 2.72 10.16
CA HIS A 100 6.08 3.83 10.87
C HIS A 100 5.83 5.02 9.92
N VAL A 101 4.62 5.55 9.92
CA VAL A 101 4.23 6.70 9.09
C VAL A 101 4.18 7.99 9.91
N GLY A 102 3.63 7.92 11.13
CA GLY A 102 3.54 9.07 12.00
C GLY A 102 2.70 8.81 13.25
N ASP A 103 2.84 9.69 14.24
CA ASP A 103 2.13 9.58 15.51
C ASP A 103 0.98 10.59 15.59
N THR A 104 -0.12 10.17 16.22
CA THR A 104 -1.16 11.08 16.69
C THR A 104 -1.38 10.91 18.19
N TYR A 105 -2.17 11.82 18.78
CA TYR A 105 -2.46 11.84 20.22
C TYR A 105 -3.89 11.43 20.57
N SER A 106 -4.63 10.84 19.61
CA SER A 106 -5.91 10.18 19.90
C SER A 106 -6.21 9.09 18.87
N GLU A 107 -6.99 8.09 19.28
CA GLU A 107 -7.38 6.99 18.39
C GLU A 107 -8.18 7.50 17.19
N GLU A 108 -9.09 8.45 17.41
CA GLU A 108 -9.92 9.04 16.37
C GLU A 108 -9.08 9.80 15.35
N ALA A 109 -8.07 10.55 15.81
CA ALA A 109 -7.16 11.26 14.93
C ALA A 109 -6.33 10.28 14.08
N ALA A 110 -5.79 9.21 14.67
CA ALA A 110 -5.08 8.18 13.92
C ALA A 110 -5.98 7.47 12.90
N ARG A 111 -7.21 7.10 13.31
CA ARG A 111 -8.20 6.49 12.42
C ARG A 111 -8.59 7.42 11.28
N GLU A 112 -8.73 8.71 11.52
CA GLU A 112 -9.01 9.69 10.48
C GLU A 112 -7.84 9.86 9.52
N VAL A 113 -6.59 9.84 10.01
CA VAL A 113 -5.39 9.81 9.16
C VAL A 113 -5.38 8.54 8.32
N VAL A 114 -5.57 7.36 8.92
CA VAL A 114 -5.67 6.08 8.18
C VAL A 114 -6.80 6.12 7.16
N ARG A 115 -7.99 6.63 7.50
CA ARG A 115 -9.11 6.75 6.56
C ARG A 115 -8.77 7.67 5.39
N ARG A 116 -8.08 8.78 5.64
CA ARG A 116 -7.60 9.69 4.60
C ARG A 116 -6.53 9.02 3.72
N LEU A 117 -5.60 8.28 4.32
CA LEU A 117 -4.52 7.57 3.63
C LEU A 117 -4.96 6.28 2.93
N ARG A 118 -6.08 5.67 3.33
CA ARG A 118 -6.72 4.54 2.63
C ARG A 118 -7.52 4.99 1.42
N TYR A 119 -7.86 6.28 1.35
CA TYR A 119 -8.51 6.91 0.20
C TYR A 119 -9.78 6.20 -0.30
N GLU A 120 -10.54 5.56 0.59
CA GLU A 120 -11.80 4.84 0.29
C GLU A 120 -12.83 5.73 -0.44
N THR A 121 -12.68 7.06 -0.36
CA THR A 121 -13.59 8.05 -0.95
C THR A 121 -13.10 8.70 -2.25
N GLY A 122 -12.06 8.17 -2.92
CA GLY A 122 -11.79 8.47 -4.34
C GLY A 122 -10.94 9.71 -4.67
N TYR A 123 -10.10 10.19 -3.75
CA TYR A 123 -9.32 11.42 -3.95
C TYR A 123 -7.88 11.22 -4.43
N TYR A 124 -7.38 9.99 -4.55
CA TYR A 124 -6.15 9.73 -5.33
C TYR A 124 -6.51 9.34 -6.76
N SER A 125 -5.95 10.08 -7.71
CA SER A 125 -6.07 9.77 -9.13
C SER A 125 -5.46 8.39 -9.39
N ARG A 126 -6.31 7.40 -9.71
CA ARG A 126 -5.91 6.11 -10.31
C ARG A 126 -5.60 6.26 -11.79
N CYS A 127 -5.26 7.48 -12.21
CA CYS A 127 -4.92 7.83 -13.57
C CYS A 127 -3.44 8.16 -13.64
N TRP A 128 -2.78 7.53 -14.60
CA TRP A 128 -1.39 7.80 -14.96
C TRP A 128 -1.32 8.25 -16.40
N GLU A 129 -0.41 9.18 -16.66
CA GLU A 129 0.02 9.56 -17.99
C GLU A 129 1.54 9.40 -18.00
N ILE A 130 2.05 8.56 -18.92
CA ILE A 130 3.46 8.20 -19.00
C ILE A 130 3.91 8.21 -20.46
N SER A 131 5.22 8.32 -20.66
CA SER A 131 5.81 8.32 -22.00
C SER A 131 5.41 7.09 -22.81
N SER A 132 5.04 7.31 -24.07
CA SER A 132 4.83 6.25 -25.06
C SER A 132 6.11 5.43 -25.34
N ALA A 133 7.29 5.93 -24.98
CA ALA A 133 8.58 5.25 -25.11
C ALA A 133 8.71 3.95 -24.27
N HIS A 134 7.77 3.68 -23.36
CA HIS A 134 7.69 2.41 -22.63
C HIS A 134 7.07 1.26 -23.42
N LEU A 135 6.68 1.49 -24.67
CA LEU A 135 6.12 0.51 -25.58
C LEU A 135 6.99 0.40 -26.82
N ASP A 136 7.25 -0.82 -27.27
CA ASP A 136 7.88 -1.05 -28.57
C ASP A 136 6.92 -0.76 -29.75
N ALA A 137 7.44 -0.73 -30.96
CA ALA A 137 6.66 -0.42 -32.16
C ALA A 137 5.49 -1.39 -32.40
N ASP A 138 5.61 -2.66 -32.01
CA ASP A 138 4.55 -3.65 -32.16
C ASP A 138 3.44 -3.42 -31.11
N ALA A 139 3.80 -3.07 -29.88
CA ALA A 139 2.87 -2.64 -28.83
C ALA A 139 2.08 -1.39 -29.23
N HIS A 140 2.76 -0.39 -29.80
CA HIS A 140 2.10 0.81 -30.33
C HIS A 140 1.06 0.47 -31.39
N ARG A 141 1.44 -0.33 -32.38
CA ARG A 141 0.55 -0.75 -33.47
C ARG A 141 -0.64 -1.55 -32.94
N PHE A 142 -0.38 -2.49 -32.03
CA PHE A 142 -1.40 -3.31 -31.39
C PHE A 142 -2.42 -2.46 -30.63
N LEU A 143 -1.97 -1.49 -29.83
CA LEU A 143 -2.87 -0.58 -29.12
C LEU A 143 -3.65 0.34 -30.06
N ALA A 144 -3.01 0.87 -31.10
CA ALA A 144 -3.65 1.72 -32.08
C ALA A 144 -4.82 0.98 -32.76
N GLU A 145 -4.58 -0.27 -33.20
CA GLU A 145 -5.63 -1.12 -33.78
C GLU A 145 -6.76 -1.39 -32.78
N LEU A 146 -6.43 -1.69 -31.51
CA LEU A 146 -7.44 -1.92 -30.47
C LEU A 146 -8.27 -0.68 -30.13
N ALA A 147 -7.68 0.51 -30.22
CA ALA A 147 -8.37 1.78 -29.97
C ALA A 147 -9.33 2.15 -31.10
N ASP A 148 -9.08 1.66 -32.32
CA ASP A 148 -9.86 1.96 -33.51
C ASP A 148 -11.00 0.95 -33.76
N ILE A 149 -10.98 -0.20 -33.08
CA ILE A 149 -12.04 -1.23 -33.14
C ILE A 149 -12.81 -1.36 -31.82
N ALA A 150 -13.98 -1.99 -31.84
CA ALA A 150 -14.65 -2.40 -30.60
C ALA A 150 -13.79 -3.44 -29.87
N THR A 151 -13.05 -3.00 -28.83
CA THR A 151 -12.15 -3.87 -28.05
C THR A 151 -12.95 -5.05 -27.49
N PRO A 152 -12.55 -6.31 -27.73
CA PRO A 152 -13.18 -7.46 -27.09
C PRO A 152 -13.06 -7.34 -25.57
N THR A 153 -14.17 -7.54 -24.84
CA THR A 153 -14.26 -7.43 -23.37
C THR A 153 -13.30 -8.35 -22.59
N LEU A 154 -12.68 -9.32 -23.26
CA LEU A 154 -11.87 -10.37 -22.67
C LEU A 154 -10.41 -9.98 -22.37
N PHE A 155 -10.00 -8.73 -22.60
CA PHE A 155 -8.67 -8.23 -22.22
C PHE A 155 -8.66 -7.55 -20.83
N LEU A 156 -9.83 -7.36 -20.22
CA LEU A 156 -9.99 -6.56 -18.99
C LEU A 156 -9.40 -5.14 -19.11
N PHE A 157 -9.35 -4.59 -20.32
CA PHE A 157 -9.17 -3.17 -20.55
C PHE A 157 -9.87 -2.74 -21.83
N VAL A 158 -10.06 -1.43 -21.98
CA VAL A 158 -10.54 -0.78 -23.21
C VAL A 158 -9.51 0.24 -23.63
N ALA A 159 -9.13 0.23 -24.91
CA ALA A 159 -8.28 1.25 -25.51
C ALA A 159 -9.15 2.33 -26.20
N PHE A 160 -8.71 3.58 -26.16
CA PHE A 160 -9.38 4.69 -26.83
C PHE A 160 -8.39 5.76 -27.28
N ARG A 161 -8.73 6.44 -28.38
CA ARG A 161 -7.97 7.59 -28.88
C ARG A 161 -8.26 8.83 -28.04
N ILE A 162 -7.22 9.61 -27.76
CA ILE A 162 -7.38 10.98 -27.27
C ILE A 162 -7.34 11.91 -28.50
N PRO A 163 -8.38 12.73 -28.75
CA PRO A 163 -8.41 13.60 -29.92
C PRO A 163 -7.22 14.57 -29.96
N TYR A 164 -6.79 14.90 -31.18
CA TYR A 164 -5.74 15.89 -31.44
C TYR A 164 -4.33 15.52 -30.95
N GLY A 165 -4.05 14.24 -30.66
CA GLY A 165 -2.70 13.76 -30.32
C GLY A 165 -2.47 12.30 -30.70
N PRO A 166 -1.21 11.83 -30.68
CA PRO A 166 -0.87 10.43 -30.87
C PRO A 166 -1.18 9.57 -29.63
N ALA A 167 -1.58 10.20 -28.51
CA ALA A 167 -1.79 9.52 -27.24
C ALA A 167 -2.92 8.49 -27.28
N ILE A 168 -2.68 7.36 -26.60
CA ILE A 168 -3.66 6.28 -26.44
C ILE A 168 -3.98 6.13 -24.97
N GLY A 169 -5.28 6.28 -24.66
CA GLY A 169 -5.81 6.05 -23.33
C GLY A 169 -6.28 4.60 -23.18
N LEU A 170 -6.13 4.09 -21.96
CA LEU A 170 -6.57 2.77 -21.55
C LEU A 170 -7.39 2.89 -20.29
N LYS A 171 -8.55 2.24 -20.27
CA LYS A 171 -9.32 2.00 -19.06
C LYS A 171 -9.12 0.55 -18.63
N LEU A 172 -8.41 0.35 -17.54
CA LEU A 172 -8.21 -0.96 -16.94
C LEU A 172 -9.48 -1.37 -16.14
N ILE A 173 -9.83 -2.65 -16.23
CA ILE A 173 -11.04 -3.24 -15.65
C ILE A 173 -10.61 -4.28 -14.63
N ALA A 174 -11.43 -4.50 -13.59
CA ALA A 174 -11.20 -5.51 -12.57
C ALA A 174 -9.85 -5.35 -11.82
N THR A 175 -9.40 -4.10 -11.65
CA THR A 175 -8.20 -3.77 -10.88
C THR A 175 -8.48 -3.81 -9.37
N PRO A 176 -7.50 -4.17 -8.52
CA PRO A 176 -6.14 -4.55 -8.91
C PRO A 176 -6.07 -5.98 -9.48
N TRP A 177 -5.14 -6.26 -10.38
CA TRP A 177 -4.94 -7.62 -10.94
C TRP A 177 -4.17 -8.55 -9.99
N THR A 178 -4.60 -8.64 -8.74
CA THR A 178 -4.13 -9.64 -7.78
C THR A 178 -4.89 -10.95 -7.97
N ASP A 179 -4.28 -12.07 -7.56
CA ASP A 179 -4.92 -13.38 -7.58
C ASP A 179 -6.20 -13.43 -6.72
N GLU A 180 -6.24 -12.70 -5.61
CA GLU A 180 -7.41 -12.60 -4.75
C GLU A 180 -8.56 -11.87 -5.46
N ASN A 181 -8.31 -10.67 -5.96
CA ASN A 181 -9.34 -9.86 -6.60
C ASN A 181 -9.85 -10.52 -7.89
N LEU A 182 -8.96 -10.97 -8.77
CA LEU A 182 -9.37 -11.60 -10.04
C LEU A 182 -10.16 -12.90 -9.83
N ARG A 183 -9.86 -13.68 -8.77
CA ARG A 183 -10.68 -14.84 -8.43
C ARG A 183 -12.07 -14.44 -7.98
N ALA A 184 -12.20 -13.34 -7.25
CA ALA A 184 -13.47 -12.84 -6.76
C ALA A 184 -14.35 -12.25 -7.88
N VAL A 185 -13.77 -11.51 -8.83
CA VAL A 185 -14.56 -10.79 -9.86
C VAL A 185 -14.64 -11.49 -11.22
N GLU A 186 -13.60 -12.22 -11.63
CA GLU A 186 -13.50 -12.84 -12.96
C GLU A 186 -13.35 -14.37 -12.90
N GLY A 187 -13.18 -14.96 -11.71
CA GLY A 187 -13.00 -16.40 -11.53
C GLY A 187 -11.65 -16.94 -12.06
N ILE A 188 -10.67 -16.07 -12.31
CA ILE A 188 -9.34 -16.44 -12.85
C ILE A 188 -8.21 -15.94 -11.95
N THR A 189 -6.99 -16.39 -12.22
CA THR A 189 -5.77 -15.89 -11.55
C THR A 189 -5.06 -14.86 -12.43
N ALA A 190 -4.19 -14.03 -11.83
CA ALA A 190 -3.35 -13.07 -12.55
C ALA A 190 -2.46 -13.79 -13.57
N LYS A 191 -1.90 -14.95 -13.19
CA LYS A 191 -1.13 -15.81 -14.10
C LYS A 191 -1.96 -16.28 -15.29
N ARG A 192 -3.23 -16.64 -15.09
CA ARG A 192 -4.11 -17.05 -16.19
C ARG A 192 -4.42 -15.88 -17.12
N LEU A 193 -4.71 -14.70 -16.57
CA LEU A 193 -4.93 -13.48 -17.36
C LEU A 193 -3.72 -13.17 -18.25
N MET A 194 -2.50 -13.20 -17.69
CA MET A 194 -1.26 -12.98 -18.44
C MET A 194 -1.08 -14.00 -19.59
N GLN A 195 -1.43 -15.27 -19.35
CA GLN A 195 -1.39 -16.30 -20.39
C GLN A 195 -2.40 -16.03 -21.51
N GLU A 196 -3.61 -15.56 -21.19
CA GLU A 196 -4.62 -15.21 -22.19
C GLU A 196 -4.20 -13.99 -23.01
N HIS A 197 -3.57 -12.97 -22.41
CA HIS A 197 -2.98 -11.85 -23.14
C HIS A 197 -1.93 -12.31 -24.14
N ARG A 198 -0.99 -13.15 -23.71
CA ARG A 198 0.04 -13.70 -24.58
C ARG A 198 -0.55 -14.54 -25.73
N LYS A 199 -1.56 -15.38 -25.45
CA LYS A 199 -2.25 -16.17 -26.49
C LYS A 199 -2.94 -15.33 -27.55
N LYS A 200 -3.42 -14.14 -27.17
CA LYS A 200 -4.08 -13.19 -28.07
C LYS A 200 -3.09 -12.29 -28.82
N GLY A 201 -1.79 -12.58 -28.72
CA GLY A 201 -0.75 -11.85 -29.44
C GLY A 201 -0.41 -10.48 -28.85
N MET A 202 -0.77 -10.22 -27.59
CA MET A 202 -0.37 -8.98 -26.93
C MET A 202 1.17 -8.90 -26.85
N PRO A 203 1.78 -7.81 -27.35
CA PRO A 203 3.23 -7.61 -27.23
C PRO A 203 3.71 -7.59 -25.78
N GLU A 204 4.93 -8.07 -25.54
CA GLU A 204 5.43 -8.28 -24.18
C GLU A 204 5.67 -6.96 -23.43
N SER A 205 6.16 -5.91 -24.11
CA SER A 205 6.33 -4.57 -23.52
C SER A 205 5.01 -4.03 -22.98
N LEU A 206 3.93 -4.11 -23.77
CA LEU A 206 2.58 -3.73 -23.38
C LEU A 206 2.07 -4.59 -22.21
N MET A 207 2.17 -5.92 -22.33
CA MET A 207 1.69 -6.80 -21.27
C MET A 207 2.40 -6.52 -19.95
N HIS A 208 3.71 -6.29 -19.97
CA HIS A 208 4.48 -5.99 -18.77
C HIS A 208 3.99 -4.72 -18.07
N VAL A 209 3.88 -3.61 -18.79
CA VAL A 209 3.46 -2.32 -18.21
C VAL A 209 2.00 -2.37 -17.74
N LEU A 210 1.09 -3.03 -18.47
CA LEU A 210 -0.31 -3.16 -18.05
C LEU A 210 -0.46 -3.99 -16.77
N HIS A 211 0.28 -5.09 -16.64
CA HIS A 211 0.23 -5.91 -15.44
C HIS A 211 0.81 -5.18 -14.23
N LEU A 212 1.88 -4.39 -14.40
CA LEU A 212 2.40 -3.54 -13.32
C LEU A 212 1.39 -2.45 -12.92
N ALA A 213 0.83 -1.72 -13.88
CA ALA A 213 -0.16 -0.69 -13.62
C ALA A 213 -1.42 -1.25 -12.94
N ALA A 214 -1.96 -2.34 -13.48
CA ALA A 214 -3.16 -2.96 -12.93
C ALA A 214 -2.90 -3.59 -11.55
N LEU A 215 -1.71 -4.11 -11.27
CA LEU A 215 -1.36 -4.60 -9.93
C LEU A 215 -1.38 -3.47 -8.89
N ALA A 216 -0.99 -2.26 -9.28
CA ALA A 216 -1.01 -1.05 -8.45
C ALA A 216 -2.37 -0.32 -8.44
N ASP A 217 -3.46 -1.02 -8.81
CA ASP A 217 -4.82 -0.47 -8.93
C ASP A 217 -4.96 0.77 -9.84
N VAL A 218 -4.11 0.92 -10.86
CA VAL A 218 -4.30 1.96 -11.89
C VAL A 218 -5.56 1.63 -12.69
N ARG A 219 -6.44 2.62 -12.90
CA ARG A 219 -7.70 2.47 -13.65
C ARG A 219 -7.68 3.16 -14.99
N MET A 220 -6.93 4.24 -15.10
CA MET A 220 -6.72 4.95 -16.35
C MET A 220 -5.23 5.06 -16.60
N LEU A 221 -4.78 4.68 -17.79
CA LEU A 221 -3.39 4.79 -18.19
C LEU A 221 -3.35 5.45 -19.57
N VAL A 222 -2.60 6.52 -19.71
CA VAL A 222 -2.37 7.20 -20.98
C VAL A 222 -0.91 7.01 -21.36
N PHE A 223 -0.69 6.52 -22.57
CA PHE A 223 0.62 6.55 -23.22
C PHE A 223 0.66 7.77 -24.13
N ASP A 224 1.52 8.72 -23.80
CA ASP A 224 1.68 9.97 -24.55
C ASP A 224 3.16 10.20 -24.85
N ALA A 225 3.51 10.56 -26.08
CA ALA A 225 4.89 10.85 -26.46
C ALA A 225 5.45 12.10 -25.75
N ASP A 226 4.58 13.03 -25.37
CA ASP A 226 4.95 14.28 -24.70
C ASP A 226 5.03 14.14 -23.16
N ALA A 227 4.62 12.99 -22.62
CA ALA A 227 4.69 12.72 -21.19
C ALA A 227 6.07 12.29 -20.74
N GLN A 228 6.34 12.45 -19.43
CA GLN A 228 7.60 12.04 -18.83
C GLN A 228 7.72 10.50 -18.80
N VAL A 229 8.95 10.03 -18.98
CA VAL A 229 9.28 8.63 -18.74
C VAL A 229 9.07 8.31 -17.26
N LEU A 230 8.48 7.15 -16.99
CA LEU A 230 8.30 6.62 -15.65
C LEU A 230 9.52 5.79 -15.28
N ASP A 231 10.31 6.31 -14.34
CA ASP A 231 11.48 5.61 -13.79
C ASP A 231 11.10 4.20 -13.32
N GLY A 232 11.94 3.22 -13.64
CA GLY A 232 11.70 1.81 -13.31
C GLY A 232 11.00 1.01 -14.40
N LEU A 233 10.49 1.64 -15.45
CA LEU A 233 10.05 0.94 -16.66
C LEU A 233 11.14 0.93 -17.75
N PRO A 234 11.25 -0.14 -18.55
CA PRO A 234 12.11 -0.15 -19.73
C PRO A 234 11.71 0.94 -20.72
N ILE A 235 12.69 1.49 -21.43
CA ILE A 235 12.49 2.38 -22.56
C ILE A 235 12.88 1.60 -23.82
N TYR A 236 12.02 1.64 -24.81
CA TYR A 236 12.23 1.04 -26.12
C TYR A 236 12.46 2.20 -27.08
N ASP A 237 13.73 2.45 -27.40
CA ASP A 237 14.09 3.35 -28.49
C ASP A 237 13.66 2.71 -29.83
N ASP A 238 13.25 3.55 -30.79
CA ASP A 238 13.01 3.13 -32.18
C ASP A 238 14.29 2.59 -32.87
#